data_AF-F8JWV2-F1
#
_entry.id   AF-F8JWV2-F1
#
_cell.length_a   1.000
_cell.length_b   1.000
_cell.length_c   1.000
_cell.angle_alpha   90.00
_cell.angle_beta   90.00
_cell.angle_gamma   90.00
#
_symmetry.space_group_name_H-M   'P 1'
#
loop_
_entity.id
_entity.type
_entity.pdbx_description
1 polymer ?
#
loop_
_entity_poly.entity_id
_entity_poly.type
_entity_poly.pdbx_seq_one_letter_code
_entity_poly.pdbx_strand_id
1 'polypeptide(L)'
;MFIQKIQAGDGTTTGLCSEDHAIVMLRRAVDRRFPLEATRTGGLVITRDVWSTGSSTPSRRTVSLEPAKPLGVMTPTMRQDLEAIADSDRAYRVDKAEMPFRDRVGRIMLGFYSVPPAAARRLVERGMVVLGLPYEDTSHGRLKEIRTPVRVVLAARLAMLAADHRTSTGEPRGYVYPADIGMSGTVGLCKPGRRSGRVYDGSSVASCTCGWSQWTEDREVARRVAREHRREMASAALKRLT
;
A
#
# COMPACT_ATOMS: atom_id res chain seq x y z
N MET A 1 -7.49 13.52 5.25
CA MET A 1 -7.57 13.54 6.73
C MET A 1 -7.50 12.11 7.25
N PHE A 2 -6.79 11.90 8.35
CA PHE A 2 -6.58 10.61 8.99
C PHE A 2 -7.05 10.64 10.45
N ILE A 3 -7.52 9.51 10.95
CA ILE A 3 -7.65 9.22 12.38
C ILE A 3 -6.32 8.63 12.83
N GLN A 4 -5.64 9.32 13.72
CA GLN A 4 -4.39 8.88 14.32
C GLN A 4 -4.70 8.17 15.64
N LYS A 5 -4.17 6.97 15.82
CA LYS A 5 -4.14 6.28 17.12
C LYS A 5 -2.69 6.03 17.51
N ILE A 6 -2.36 6.35 18.74
CA ILE A 6 -1.03 6.13 19.30
C ILE A 6 -1.21 5.21 20.50
N GLN A 7 -0.62 4.02 20.42
CA GLN A 7 -0.57 3.05 21.49
C GLN A 7 0.81 3.06 22.13
N ALA A 8 0.87 3.24 23.45
CA ALA A 8 2.11 3.22 24.24
C ALA A 8 1.84 2.64 25.63
N GLY A 9 2.51 1.53 25.97
CA GLY A 9 2.17 0.76 27.18
C GLY A 9 0.68 0.40 27.20
N ASP A 10 0.02 0.71 28.31
CA ASP A 10 -1.41 0.42 28.51
C ASP A 10 -2.34 1.54 27.98
N GLY A 11 -1.77 2.63 27.46
CA GLY A 11 -2.51 3.80 26.99
C GLY A 11 -2.73 3.81 25.47
N THR A 12 -3.91 4.28 25.05
CA THR A 12 -4.21 4.61 23.66
C THR A 12 -4.75 6.03 23.55
N THR A 13 -4.11 6.89 22.76
CA THR A 13 -4.62 8.23 22.44
C THR A 13 -5.09 8.29 21.00
N THR A 14 -6.26 8.87 20.75
CA THR A 14 -6.82 9.05 19.41
C THR A 14 -6.95 10.52 19.07
N GLY A 15 -6.64 10.91 17.84
CA GLY A 15 -6.77 12.28 17.35
C GLY A 15 -6.99 12.33 15.84
N LEU A 16 -7.19 13.53 15.30
CA LEU A 16 -7.26 13.78 13.87
C LEU A 16 -5.93 14.31 13.36
N CYS A 17 -5.58 13.92 12.14
CA CYS A 17 -4.31 14.24 11.49
C CYS A 17 -4.59 14.70 10.06
N SER A 18 -4.02 15.84 9.66
CA SER A 18 -4.08 16.29 8.26
C SER A 18 -3.21 15.41 7.37
N GLU A 19 -3.39 15.50 6.05
CA GLU A 19 -2.55 14.77 5.11
C GLU A 19 -1.09 15.24 5.16
N ASP A 20 -0.86 16.54 5.25
CA ASP A 20 0.48 17.12 5.38
C ASP A 20 1.19 16.64 6.65
N HIS A 21 0.46 16.56 7.78
CA HIS A 21 1.03 16.03 9.02
C HIS A 21 1.38 14.55 8.88
N ALA A 22 0.53 13.75 8.22
CA ALA A 22 0.82 12.36 7.93
C ALA A 22 2.08 12.20 7.06
N ILE A 23 2.26 13.06 6.04
CA ILE A 23 3.47 13.09 5.20
C ILE A 23 4.72 13.42 6.03
N VAL A 24 4.66 14.41 6.91
CA VAL A 24 5.79 14.76 7.80
C VAL A 24 6.14 13.59 8.73
N MET A 25 5.14 12.90 9.29
CA MET A 25 5.37 11.70 10.11
C MET A 25 6.02 10.57 9.32
N LEU A 26 5.56 10.37 8.07
CA LEU A 26 6.10 9.38 7.15
C LEU A 26 7.56 9.65 6.81
N ARG A 27 7.90 10.90 6.44
CA ARG A 27 9.29 11.35 6.20
C ARG A 27 10.17 11.01 7.39
N ARG A 28 9.77 11.47 8.58
CA ARG A 28 10.52 11.21 9.81
C ARG A 28 10.69 9.72 10.11
N ALA A 29 9.67 8.91 9.83
CA ALA A 29 9.75 7.47 10.05
C ALA A 29 10.70 6.79 9.07
N VAL A 30 10.67 7.18 7.80
CA VAL A 30 11.60 6.72 6.76
C VAL A 30 13.03 7.12 7.09
N ASP A 31 13.28 8.38 7.45
CA ASP A 31 14.60 8.92 7.79
C ASP A 31 15.22 8.18 8.98
N ARG A 32 14.40 7.87 9.98
CA ARG A 32 14.80 7.12 11.18
C ARG A 32 14.73 5.60 11.02
N ARG A 33 14.41 5.10 9.82
CA ARG A 33 14.29 3.67 9.50
C ARG A 33 13.35 2.92 10.45
N PHE A 34 12.26 3.57 10.87
CA PHE A 34 11.25 2.90 11.68
C PHE A 34 10.47 1.89 10.83
N PRO A 35 10.10 0.72 11.38
CA PRO A 35 9.19 -0.21 10.70
C PRO A 35 7.87 0.47 10.29
N LEU A 36 7.57 0.38 8.99
CA LEU A 36 6.41 1.00 8.35
C LEU A 36 5.62 -0.04 7.53
N GLU A 37 4.31 -0.10 7.73
CA GLU A 37 3.43 -0.97 6.95
C GLU A 37 2.22 -0.19 6.44
N ALA A 38 2.06 -0.11 5.11
CA ALA A 38 0.85 0.42 4.50
C ALA A 38 -0.30 -0.59 4.63
N THR A 39 -1.51 -0.11 4.92
CA THR A 39 -2.69 -0.97 5.06
C THR A 39 -3.54 -0.95 3.79
N ARG A 40 -4.28 -2.04 3.54
CA ARG A 40 -5.19 -2.16 2.39
C ARG A 40 -6.30 -1.11 2.36
N THR A 41 -6.63 -0.54 3.52
CA THR A 41 -7.65 0.51 3.64
C THR A 41 -7.12 1.89 3.29
N GLY A 42 -5.82 2.04 2.96
CA GLY A 42 -5.17 3.32 2.70
C GLY A 42 -4.61 3.98 3.96
N GLY A 43 -4.43 3.20 5.02
CA GLY A 43 -3.79 3.63 6.25
C GLY A 43 -2.32 3.24 6.32
N LEU A 44 -1.73 3.46 7.50
CA LEU A 44 -0.33 3.21 7.79
C LEU A 44 -0.18 2.78 9.24
N VAL A 45 0.74 1.87 9.51
CA VAL A 45 1.22 1.54 10.86
C VAL A 45 2.71 1.80 10.96
N ILE A 46 3.11 2.61 11.93
CA ILE A 46 4.50 2.91 12.28
C ILE A 46 4.78 2.28 13.64
N THR A 47 5.81 1.46 13.75
CA THR A 47 6.26 0.91 15.04
C THR A 47 7.61 1.51 15.39
N ARG A 48 7.79 1.95 16.63
CA ARG A 48 9.09 2.43 17.13
C ARG A 48 9.28 2.08 18.59
N ASP A 49 10.53 1.93 18.97
CA ASP A 49 10.93 1.74 20.36
C ASP A 49 11.26 3.11 20.96
N VAL A 50 10.72 3.38 22.15
CA VAL A 50 10.88 4.67 22.85
C VAL A 50 11.50 4.41 24.21
N TRP A 51 12.61 5.09 24.47
CA TRP A 51 13.27 5.09 25.77
C TRP A 51 12.65 6.18 26.65
N SER A 52 12.08 5.80 27.79
CA SER A 52 11.68 6.73 28.83
C SER A 52 12.86 7.01 29.75
N THR A 53 12.95 8.23 30.26
CA THR A 53 13.95 8.61 31.26
C THR A 53 13.83 7.68 32.47
N GLY A 54 14.92 6.96 32.79
CA GLY A 54 14.97 6.03 33.92
C GLY A 54 14.55 4.58 33.62
N SER A 55 14.10 4.26 32.40
CA SER A 55 13.85 2.86 32.01
C SER A 55 15.09 2.24 31.35
N SER A 56 15.46 1.04 31.82
CA SER A 56 16.50 0.21 31.21
C SER A 56 16.00 -0.57 30.00
N THR A 57 14.68 -0.62 29.76
CA THR A 57 14.06 -1.32 28.63
C THR A 57 13.25 -0.33 27.79
N PRO A 58 13.36 -0.41 26.44
CA PRO A 58 12.55 0.43 25.57
C PRO A 58 11.09 -0.04 25.58
N SER A 59 10.17 0.93 25.58
CA SER A 59 8.74 0.66 25.40
C SER A 59 8.38 0.74 23.91
N ARG A 60 7.70 -0.28 23.40
CA ARG A 60 7.20 -0.29 22.03
C ARG A 60 6.01 0.66 21.90
N ARG A 61 6.10 1.59 20.95
CA ARG A 61 5.05 2.54 20.59
C ARG A 61 4.59 2.30 19.16
N THR A 62 3.29 2.14 18.97
CA THR A 62 2.66 1.95 17.66
C THR A 62 1.83 3.18 17.34
N VAL A 63 2.04 3.75 16.15
CA VAL A 63 1.22 4.83 15.60
C VAL A 63 0.48 4.29 14.39
N SER A 64 -0.83 4.23 14.44
CA SER A 64 -1.66 3.92 13.28
C SER A 64 -2.35 5.17 12.75
N LEU A 65 -2.39 5.28 11.42
CA LEU A 65 -3.11 6.30 10.69
C LEU A 65 -4.15 5.56 9.83
N GLU A 66 -5.43 5.83 10.07
CA GLU A 66 -6.53 5.29 9.26
C GLU A 66 -7.19 6.45 8.51
N PRO A 67 -7.55 6.32 7.23
CA PRO A 67 -8.21 7.41 6.53
C PRO A 67 -9.57 7.67 7.19
N ALA A 68 -9.85 8.94 7.51
CA ALA A 68 -11.10 9.32 8.18
C ALA A 68 -12.33 8.98 7.32
N LYS A 69 -12.16 8.95 6.01
CA LYS A 69 -13.14 8.46 5.04
C LYS A 69 -12.66 7.13 4.47
N PRO A 70 -13.41 6.03 4.63
CA PRO A 70 -13.01 4.75 4.07
C PRO A 70 -13.01 4.81 2.54
N LEU A 71 -11.93 4.33 1.92
CA LEU A 71 -11.81 4.28 0.46
C LEU A 71 -12.71 3.20 -0.17
N GLY A 72 -13.18 2.23 0.62
CA GLY A 72 -13.89 1.05 0.13
C GLY A 72 -12.99 0.10 -0.65
N VAL A 73 -13.59 -0.81 -1.41
CA VAL A 73 -12.85 -1.76 -2.26
C VAL A 73 -12.32 -1.04 -3.49
N MET A 74 -11.00 -1.08 -3.68
CA MET A 74 -10.32 -0.59 -4.88
C MET A 74 -10.36 -1.66 -5.97
N THR A 75 -11.05 -1.37 -7.08
CA THR A 75 -11.08 -2.26 -8.23
C THR A 75 -9.82 -2.08 -9.09
N PRO A 76 -9.46 -3.06 -9.95
CA PRO A 76 -8.33 -2.92 -10.87
C PRO A 76 -8.44 -1.68 -11.77
N THR A 77 -9.64 -1.36 -12.26
CA THR A 77 -9.88 -0.15 -13.07
C THR A 77 -9.66 1.13 -12.27
N MET A 78 -10.19 1.23 -11.04
CA MET A 78 -9.95 2.41 -10.20
C MET A 78 -8.46 2.59 -9.90
N ARG A 79 -7.75 1.49 -9.68
CA ARG A 79 -6.31 1.51 -9.48
C ARG A 79 -5.58 2.06 -10.72
N GLN A 80 -5.89 1.55 -11.92
CA GLN A 80 -5.31 2.04 -13.17
C GLN A 80 -5.60 3.53 -13.38
N ASP A 81 -6.83 3.98 -13.09
CA ASP A 81 -7.20 5.40 -13.13
C ASP A 81 -6.31 6.22 -12.18
N LEU A 82 -6.13 5.74 -10.93
CA LEU A 82 -5.34 6.44 -9.91
C LEU A 82 -3.84 6.45 -10.23
N GLU A 83 -3.28 5.38 -10.78
CA GLU A 83 -1.91 5.33 -11.29
C GLU A 83 -1.72 6.38 -12.40
N ALA A 84 -2.63 6.41 -13.39
CA ALA A 84 -2.58 7.40 -14.45
C ALA A 84 -2.72 8.85 -13.96
N ILE A 85 -3.53 9.10 -12.92
CA ILE A 85 -3.62 10.42 -12.26
C ILE A 85 -2.32 10.73 -11.49
N ALA A 86 -1.73 9.76 -10.79
CA ALA A 86 -0.54 9.96 -9.99
C ALA A 86 0.71 10.26 -10.85
N ASP A 87 0.79 9.65 -12.04
CA ASP A 87 1.89 9.82 -13.00
C ASP A 87 1.74 11.08 -13.87
N SER A 88 0.58 11.73 -13.85
CA SER A 88 0.31 12.93 -14.63
C SER A 88 0.55 14.20 -13.83
N ASP A 89 1.57 14.98 -14.20
CA ASP A 89 1.87 16.28 -13.59
C ASP A 89 0.77 17.33 -13.81
N ARG A 90 -0.13 17.10 -14.78
CA ARG A 90 -1.18 18.05 -15.20
C ARG A 90 -2.55 17.39 -15.24
N ALA A 91 -2.85 16.49 -14.31
CA ALA A 91 -4.20 15.95 -14.15
C ALA A 91 -5.20 17.07 -13.79
N TYR A 92 -6.28 17.20 -14.56
CA TYR A 92 -7.35 18.16 -14.25
C TYR A 92 -8.73 17.61 -14.60
N ARG A 93 -9.75 18.03 -13.86
CA ARG A 93 -11.15 17.79 -14.18
C ARG A 93 -11.68 18.98 -14.99
N VAL A 94 -12.44 18.70 -16.05
CA VAL A 94 -13.13 19.75 -16.81
C VAL A 94 -14.47 20.04 -16.14
N ASP A 95 -14.64 21.26 -15.63
CA ASP A 95 -15.86 21.68 -14.93
C ASP A 95 -16.83 22.38 -15.88
N LYS A 96 -16.31 23.16 -16.84
CA LYS A 96 -17.08 23.78 -17.92
C LYS A 96 -16.25 23.83 -19.19
N ALA A 97 -16.88 23.68 -20.34
CA ALA A 97 -16.25 23.81 -21.64
C ALA A 97 -17.23 24.37 -22.68
N GLU A 98 -16.71 25.14 -23.62
CA GLU A 98 -17.47 25.62 -24.79
C GLU A 98 -17.66 24.50 -25.85
N MET A 99 -18.61 24.69 -26.77
CA MET A 99 -18.75 23.78 -27.92
C MET A 99 -17.50 23.83 -28.80
N PRO A 100 -17.01 22.69 -29.33
CA PRO A 100 -17.63 21.36 -29.31
C PRO A 100 -17.25 20.48 -28.10
N PHE A 101 -16.46 20.97 -27.15
CA PHE A 101 -15.84 20.18 -26.07
C PHE A 101 -16.74 19.94 -24.84
N ARG A 102 -18.05 20.18 -24.94
CA ARG A 102 -19.00 20.00 -23.83
C ARG A 102 -19.07 18.55 -23.33
N ASP A 103 -18.77 17.57 -24.18
CA ASP A 103 -18.71 16.14 -23.85
C ASP A 103 -17.55 15.79 -22.89
N ARG A 104 -16.59 16.69 -22.72
CA ARG A 104 -15.49 16.55 -21.76
C ARG A 104 -15.87 16.92 -20.34
N VAL A 105 -16.97 17.64 -20.13
CA VAL A 105 -17.40 18.09 -18.80
C VAL A 105 -17.57 16.90 -17.86
N GLY A 106 -16.94 17.00 -16.69
CA GLY A 106 -16.89 15.98 -15.65
C GLY A 106 -15.77 14.95 -15.80
N ARG A 107 -15.07 14.89 -16.95
CA ARG A 107 -13.92 13.99 -17.15
C ARG A 107 -12.68 14.50 -16.41
N ILE A 108 -11.81 13.58 -15.98
CA ILE A 108 -10.44 13.90 -15.58
C ILE A 108 -9.54 13.63 -16.79
N MET A 109 -8.84 14.66 -17.25
CA MET A 109 -7.96 14.63 -18.41
C MET A 109 -6.51 14.37 -17.97
N LEU A 110 -5.84 13.46 -18.66
CA LEU A 110 -4.51 12.93 -18.35
C LEU A 110 -3.71 12.81 -19.66
N GLY A 111 -3.56 13.92 -20.38
CA GLY A 111 -2.99 13.92 -21.74
C GLY A 111 -3.91 13.19 -22.73
N PHE A 112 -3.43 12.06 -23.27
CA PHE A 112 -4.19 11.22 -24.23
C PHE A 112 -5.18 10.26 -23.56
N TYR A 113 -5.10 10.11 -22.24
CA TYR A 113 -6.02 9.30 -21.46
C TYR A 113 -7.04 10.19 -20.73
N SER A 114 -8.25 9.68 -20.51
CA SER A 114 -9.27 10.39 -19.74
C SER A 114 -10.09 9.43 -18.89
N VAL A 115 -10.32 9.82 -17.63
CA VAL A 115 -11.23 9.11 -16.73
C VAL A 115 -12.66 9.61 -17.00
N PRO A 116 -13.62 8.72 -17.30
CA PRO A 116 -14.99 9.13 -17.63
C PRO A 116 -15.71 9.77 -16.44
N PRO A 117 -16.76 10.59 -16.66
CA PRO A 117 -17.35 11.40 -15.59
C PRO A 117 -17.88 10.60 -14.40
N ALA A 118 -18.49 9.45 -14.67
CA ALA A 118 -18.99 8.57 -13.61
C ALA A 118 -17.86 7.99 -12.74
N ALA A 119 -16.71 7.65 -13.34
CA ALA A 119 -15.55 7.16 -12.59
C ALA A 119 -14.89 8.30 -11.81
N ALA A 120 -14.68 9.46 -12.44
CA ALA A 120 -14.17 10.67 -11.79
C ALA A 120 -15.00 11.06 -10.56
N ARG A 121 -16.33 11.08 -10.70
CA ARG A 121 -17.27 11.33 -9.61
C ARG A 121 -17.07 10.33 -8.46
N ARG A 122 -16.96 9.04 -8.75
CA ARG A 122 -16.71 8.00 -7.73
C ARG A 122 -15.37 8.19 -7.01
N LEU A 123 -14.30 8.56 -7.72
CA LEU A 123 -12.99 8.81 -7.11
C LEU A 123 -13.06 9.99 -6.13
N VAL A 124 -13.74 11.08 -6.50
CA VAL A 124 -13.97 12.24 -5.62
C VAL A 124 -14.88 11.87 -4.44
N GLU A 125 -16.00 11.21 -4.71
CA GLU A 125 -16.97 10.78 -3.69
C GLU A 125 -16.37 9.80 -2.69
N ARG A 126 -15.39 8.98 -3.08
CA ARG A 126 -14.65 8.10 -2.16
C ARG A 126 -13.47 8.78 -1.47
N GLY A 127 -13.16 10.02 -1.83
CA GLY A 127 -12.00 10.76 -1.31
C GLY A 127 -10.67 10.16 -1.74
N MET A 128 -10.60 9.47 -2.89
CA MET A 128 -9.36 8.94 -3.47
C MET A 128 -8.56 10.02 -4.20
N VAL A 129 -9.24 11.07 -4.65
CA VAL A 129 -8.64 12.25 -5.25
C VAL A 129 -9.19 13.50 -4.57
N VAL A 130 -8.39 14.56 -4.54
CA VAL A 130 -8.81 15.89 -4.11
C VAL A 130 -8.71 16.86 -5.28
N LEU A 131 -9.68 17.77 -5.31
CA LEU A 131 -9.81 18.82 -6.32
C LEU A 131 -9.16 20.10 -5.79
N GLY A 132 -8.36 20.75 -6.63
CA GLY A 132 -7.74 22.04 -6.34
C GLY A 132 -8.70 23.22 -6.55
N LEU A 133 -8.12 24.41 -6.67
CA LEU A 133 -8.87 25.61 -7.06
C LEU A 133 -9.11 25.58 -8.58
N PRO A 134 -10.35 25.80 -9.04
CA PRO A 134 -10.64 25.95 -10.46
C PRO A 134 -9.86 27.13 -11.06
N TYR A 135 -9.44 26.98 -12.31
CA TYR A 135 -8.79 28.03 -13.11
C TYR A 135 -9.34 28.01 -14.54
N GLU A 136 -9.30 29.16 -15.19
CA GLU A 136 -9.64 29.27 -16.61
C GLU A 136 -8.44 28.89 -17.47
N ASP A 137 -8.70 28.14 -18.54
CA ASP A 137 -7.72 27.78 -19.56
C ASP A 137 -8.44 27.65 -20.91
N THR A 138 -7.69 27.34 -21.96
CA THR A 138 -8.25 27.13 -23.29
C THR A 138 -7.98 25.73 -23.81
N SER A 139 -8.99 25.14 -24.42
CA SER A 139 -8.85 23.96 -25.26
C SER A 139 -8.28 24.38 -26.62
N HIS A 140 -7.18 23.73 -27.03
CA HIS A 140 -6.48 24.01 -28.28
C HIS A 140 -6.12 25.50 -28.48
N GLY A 141 -5.91 26.26 -27.39
CA GLY A 141 -5.54 27.68 -27.44
C GLY A 141 -6.67 28.63 -27.86
N ARG A 142 -7.93 28.17 -27.97
CA ARG A 142 -9.02 28.98 -28.55
C ARG A 142 -10.32 28.97 -27.75
N LEU A 143 -10.76 27.81 -27.28
CA LEU A 143 -12.09 27.66 -26.66
C LEU A 143 -11.97 27.63 -25.15
N LYS A 144 -12.78 28.42 -24.44
CA LYS A 144 -12.65 28.58 -22.98
C LYS A 144 -13.09 27.32 -22.23
N GLU A 145 -12.33 26.98 -21.21
CA GLU A 145 -12.62 25.88 -20.28
C GLU A 145 -12.34 26.32 -18.84
N ILE A 146 -13.14 25.80 -17.91
CA ILE A 146 -12.83 25.85 -16.48
C ILE A 146 -12.28 24.49 -16.09
N ARG A 147 -11.04 24.47 -15.61
CA ARG A 147 -10.31 23.27 -15.22
C ARG A 147 -10.06 23.29 -13.72
N THR A 148 -10.10 22.13 -13.10
CA THR A 148 -9.81 21.98 -11.67
C THR A 148 -8.69 20.96 -11.50
N PRO A 149 -7.53 21.32 -10.93
CA PRO A 149 -6.43 20.39 -10.72
C PRO A 149 -6.89 19.18 -9.91
N VAL A 150 -6.41 17.99 -10.25
CA VAL A 150 -6.72 16.75 -9.55
C VAL A 150 -5.43 16.16 -9.03
N ARG A 151 -5.43 15.73 -7.76
CA ARG A 151 -4.30 15.01 -7.17
C ARG A 151 -4.79 13.80 -6.40
N VAL A 152 -4.03 12.70 -6.48
CA VAL A 152 -4.29 11.49 -5.70
C VAL A 152 -3.91 11.72 -4.24
N VAL A 153 -4.84 11.45 -3.33
CA VAL A 153 -4.58 11.60 -1.89
C VAL A 153 -3.63 10.51 -1.38
N LEU A 154 -2.89 10.80 -0.32
CA LEU A 154 -1.97 9.89 0.34
C LEU A 154 -2.62 8.54 0.68
N ALA A 155 -3.85 8.55 1.17
CA ALA A 155 -4.56 7.32 1.52
C ALA A 155 -4.73 6.39 0.30
N ALA A 156 -5.08 6.95 -0.86
CA ALA A 156 -5.21 6.18 -2.08
C ALA A 156 -3.84 5.64 -2.55
N ARG A 157 -2.78 6.45 -2.44
CA ARG A 157 -1.40 6.00 -2.73
C ARG A 157 -0.97 4.84 -1.82
N LEU A 158 -1.26 4.92 -0.51
CA LEU A 158 -0.98 3.84 0.45
C LEU A 158 -1.78 2.58 0.15
N ALA A 159 -3.05 2.72 -0.26
CA ALA A 159 -3.88 1.58 -0.65
C ALA A 159 -3.37 0.90 -1.93
N MET A 160 -2.93 1.68 -2.93
CA MET A 160 -2.29 1.15 -4.15
C MET A 160 -1.00 0.39 -3.78
N LEU A 161 -0.13 1.00 -2.98
CA LEU A 161 1.10 0.37 -2.49
C LEU A 161 0.82 -0.98 -1.78
N ALA A 162 -0.19 -1.01 -0.91
CA ALA A 162 -0.59 -2.24 -0.22
C ALA A 162 -1.19 -3.31 -1.15
N ALA A 163 -1.78 -2.89 -2.28
CA ALA A 163 -2.24 -3.80 -3.32
C ALA A 163 -1.09 -4.35 -4.17
N ASP A 164 -0.09 -3.53 -4.48
CA ASP A 164 1.10 -3.83 -5.32
C ASP A 164 2.04 -4.81 -4.64
N HIS A 165 2.12 -4.71 -3.32
CA HIS A 165 3.01 -5.53 -2.50
C HIS A 165 2.22 -6.46 -1.59
N ARG A 166 1.22 -7.13 -2.15
CA ARG A 166 0.50 -8.19 -1.43
C ARG A 166 1.39 -9.41 -1.35
N THR A 167 1.77 -9.77 -0.12
CA THR A 167 2.55 -10.98 0.13
C THR A 167 1.66 -12.17 0.47
N SER A 168 2.10 -13.36 0.08
CA SER A 168 1.56 -14.65 0.51
C SER A 168 2.70 -15.54 1.01
N THR A 169 2.33 -16.55 1.79
CA THR A 169 3.25 -17.60 2.25
C THR A 169 2.67 -18.95 1.87
N GLY A 170 3.46 -19.77 1.19
CA GLY A 170 3.09 -21.14 0.84
C GLY A 170 2.94 -22.02 2.08
N GLU A 171 2.15 -23.07 1.96
CA GLU A 171 2.15 -24.12 2.97
C GLU A 171 3.49 -24.88 2.93
N PRO A 172 3.97 -25.40 4.08
CA PRO A 172 5.11 -26.29 4.10
C PRO A 172 4.90 -27.47 3.15
N ARG A 173 5.96 -27.93 2.49
CA ARG A 173 5.90 -29.09 1.60
C ARG A 173 5.43 -30.36 2.32
N GLY A 174 5.67 -30.47 3.62
CA GLY A 174 5.18 -31.57 4.44
C GLY A 174 6.08 -32.79 4.31
N TYR A 175 5.50 -33.99 4.22
CA TYR A 175 6.29 -35.22 4.13
C TYR A 175 6.68 -35.55 2.69
N VAL A 176 7.97 -35.39 2.37
CA VAL A 176 8.57 -35.61 1.04
C VAL A 176 9.57 -36.76 1.05
N TYR A 177 9.91 -37.33 -0.11
CA TYR A 177 11.00 -38.29 -0.16
C TYR A 177 12.35 -37.56 -0.09
N PRO A 178 13.37 -38.11 0.61
CA PRO A 178 14.70 -37.49 0.71
C PRO A 178 15.32 -37.16 -0.65
N ALA A 179 15.11 -38.02 -1.65
CA ALA A 179 15.59 -37.82 -3.02
C ALA A 179 15.01 -36.55 -3.67
N ASP A 180 13.76 -36.18 -3.37
CA ASP A 180 13.08 -35.01 -3.94
C ASP A 180 13.66 -33.68 -3.43
N ILE A 181 14.39 -33.72 -2.30
CA ILE A 181 15.03 -32.55 -1.69
C ILE A 181 16.56 -32.66 -1.69
N GLY A 182 17.13 -33.57 -2.49
CA GLY A 182 18.58 -33.75 -2.61
C GLY A 182 19.26 -34.30 -1.35
N MET A 183 18.51 -34.87 -0.41
CA MET A 183 19.07 -35.58 0.73
C MET A 183 19.47 -37.00 0.32
N SER A 184 20.78 -37.29 0.31
CA SER A 184 21.31 -38.64 0.16
C SER A 184 21.25 -39.38 1.50
N GLY A 185 20.24 -40.23 1.69
CA GLY A 185 20.15 -41.10 2.87
C GLY A 185 18.89 -41.96 2.93
N THR A 186 19.03 -43.19 3.43
CA THR A 186 17.92 -44.09 3.77
C THR A 186 17.32 -43.68 5.11
N VAL A 187 16.25 -42.88 5.07
CA VAL A 187 15.57 -42.44 6.30
C VAL A 187 14.58 -43.52 6.76
N GLY A 188 14.99 -44.30 7.77
CA GLY A 188 14.13 -45.13 8.62
C GLY A 188 13.07 -45.96 7.90
N LEU A 189 13.45 -47.16 7.46
CA LEU A 189 12.50 -48.25 7.21
C LEU A 189 11.76 -48.56 8.51
N CYS A 190 10.43 -48.70 8.45
CA CYS A 190 9.55 -49.17 9.53
C CYS A 190 9.08 -48.16 10.60
N LYS A 191 8.30 -47.14 10.20
CA LYS A 191 7.22 -46.62 11.06
C LYS A 191 5.85 -47.02 10.47
N PRO A 192 4.99 -47.76 11.19
CA PRO A 192 3.65 -48.08 10.71
C PRO A 192 2.82 -46.79 10.55
N GLY A 193 2.16 -46.61 9.40
CA GLY A 193 1.26 -45.46 9.15
C GLY A 193 1.47 -44.63 7.87
N ARG A 194 1.90 -45.21 6.74
CA ARG A 194 2.08 -44.52 5.43
C ARG A 194 3.15 -43.40 5.39
N ARG A 195 4.02 -43.29 6.40
CA ARG A 195 5.12 -42.29 6.46
C ARG A 195 6.53 -42.90 6.37
N SER A 196 6.65 -44.18 6.05
CA SER A 196 7.94 -44.86 5.91
C SER A 196 8.76 -44.28 4.74
N GLY A 197 10.02 -43.93 4.98
CA GLY A 197 10.93 -43.41 3.95
C GLY A 197 10.71 -41.95 3.55
N ARG A 198 9.90 -41.18 4.29
CA ARG A 198 9.69 -39.74 4.04
C ARG A 198 10.24 -38.90 5.18
N VAL A 199 10.80 -37.73 4.85
CA VAL A 199 11.24 -36.70 5.79
C VAL A 199 10.26 -35.55 5.80
N TYR A 200 10.10 -34.90 6.95
CA TYR A 200 9.29 -33.69 7.04
C TYR A 200 10.14 -32.50 6.56
N ASP A 201 9.72 -31.90 5.46
CA ASP A 201 10.24 -30.65 4.92
C ASP A 201 9.33 -29.51 5.37
N GLY A 202 9.84 -28.75 6.35
CA GLY A 202 9.19 -27.55 6.87
C GLY A 202 9.24 -26.36 5.91
N SER A 203 10.04 -26.46 4.83
CA SER A 203 10.35 -25.32 3.99
C SER A 203 9.10 -24.68 3.40
N SER A 204 9.09 -23.36 3.42
CA SER A 204 7.99 -22.53 2.96
C SER A 204 8.54 -21.42 2.07
N VAL A 205 7.71 -20.96 1.14
CA VAL A 205 8.03 -19.86 0.24
C VAL A 205 7.23 -18.63 0.64
N ALA A 206 7.92 -17.49 0.77
CA ALA A 206 7.29 -16.18 0.78
C ALA A 206 7.28 -15.64 -0.65
N SER A 207 6.18 -15.04 -1.09
CA SER A 207 6.12 -14.38 -2.39
C SER A 207 5.28 -13.10 -2.33
N CYS A 208 5.44 -12.25 -3.35
CA CYS A 208 4.79 -10.96 -3.47
C CYS A 208 4.26 -10.76 -4.89
N THR A 209 3.17 -10.00 -5.03
CA THR A 209 2.60 -9.61 -6.33
C THR A 209 3.56 -8.82 -7.22
N CYS A 210 4.61 -8.20 -6.67
CA CYS A 210 5.65 -7.54 -7.45
C CYS A 210 6.68 -8.50 -8.09
N GLY A 211 6.49 -9.82 -7.96
CA GLY A 211 7.38 -10.85 -8.51
C GLY A 211 8.50 -11.31 -7.55
N TRP A 212 8.64 -10.66 -6.39
CA TRP A 212 9.58 -11.11 -5.36
C TRP A 212 9.16 -12.46 -4.77
N SER A 213 10.12 -13.35 -4.54
CA SER A 213 9.92 -14.59 -3.78
C SER A 213 11.20 -15.06 -3.07
N GLN A 214 11.04 -15.78 -1.96
CA GLN A 214 12.15 -16.32 -1.18
C GLN A 214 11.74 -17.64 -0.51
N TRP A 215 12.55 -18.68 -0.70
CA TRP A 215 12.44 -19.94 0.03
C TRP A 215 13.05 -19.79 1.43
N THR A 216 12.42 -20.42 2.41
CA THR A 216 12.80 -20.35 3.83
C THR A 216 12.60 -21.71 4.49
N GLU A 217 13.28 -21.91 5.62
CA GLU A 217 13.27 -23.19 6.36
C GLU A 217 11.90 -23.54 6.97
N ASP A 218 11.09 -22.55 7.31
CA ASP A 218 9.74 -22.75 7.85
C ASP A 218 8.78 -21.60 7.50
N ARG A 219 7.50 -21.81 7.81
CA ARG A 219 6.43 -20.85 7.52
C ARG A 219 6.50 -19.57 8.37
N GLU A 220 7.03 -19.61 9.58
CA GLU A 220 7.16 -18.43 10.44
C GLU A 220 8.25 -17.50 9.91
N VAL A 221 9.37 -18.07 9.48
CA VAL A 221 10.45 -17.36 8.79
C VAL A 221 9.92 -16.78 7.48
N ALA A 222 9.17 -17.54 6.67
CA ALA A 222 8.50 -17.01 5.47
C ALA A 222 7.62 -15.78 5.79
N ARG A 223 6.83 -15.84 6.86
CA ARG A 223 5.96 -14.73 7.30
C ARG A 223 6.75 -13.52 7.79
N ARG A 224 7.92 -13.73 8.41
CA ARG A 224 8.82 -12.65 8.85
C ARG A 224 9.44 -11.95 7.64
N VAL A 225 10.02 -12.72 6.72
CA VAL A 225 10.65 -12.20 5.50
C VAL A 225 9.62 -11.49 4.61
N ALA A 226 8.41 -12.04 4.45
CA ALA A 226 7.31 -11.37 3.74
C ALA A 226 6.95 -10.01 4.38
N ARG A 227 6.96 -9.92 5.70
CA ARG A 227 6.73 -8.64 6.41
C ARG A 227 7.87 -7.66 6.19
N GLU A 228 9.11 -8.12 6.23
CA GLU A 228 10.30 -7.32 5.96
C GLU A 228 10.27 -6.76 4.53
N HIS A 229 10.02 -7.59 3.52
CA HIS A 229 9.87 -7.15 2.13
C HIS A 229 8.79 -6.06 1.99
N ARG A 230 7.62 -6.20 2.61
CA ARG A 230 6.57 -5.16 2.58
C ARG A 230 7.03 -3.84 3.21
N ARG A 231 7.82 -3.89 4.28
CA ARG A 231 8.37 -2.69 4.93
C ARG A 231 9.41 -2.00 4.06
N GLU A 232 10.25 -2.77 3.38
CA GLU A 232 11.23 -2.23 2.43
C GLU A 232 10.54 -1.54 1.27
N MET A 233 9.54 -2.19 0.65
CA MET A 233 8.78 -1.64 -0.47
C MET A 233 7.99 -0.40 -0.06
N ALA A 234 7.36 -0.42 1.12
CA ALA A 234 6.70 0.74 1.67
C ALA A 234 7.68 1.90 1.88
N SER A 235 8.83 1.65 2.50
CA SER A 235 9.85 2.67 2.72
C SER A 235 10.38 3.24 1.39
N ALA A 236 10.64 2.39 0.40
CA ALA A 236 11.14 2.81 -0.91
C ALA A 236 10.11 3.65 -1.69
N ALA A 237 8.84 3.25 -1.68
CA ALA A 237 7.78 4.02 -2.33
C ALA A 237 7.53 5.36 -1.62
N LEU A 238 7.54 5.38 -0.29
CA LEU A 238 7.37 6.59 0.50
C LEU A 238 8.49 7.61 0.25
N LYS A 239 9.74 7.17 0.06
CA LYS A 239 10.85 8.06 -0.35
C LYS A 239 10.60 8.78 -1.67
N ARG A 240 9.80 8.21 -2.58
CA ARG A 240 9.44 8.86 -3.86
C ARG A 240 8.28 9.84 -3.71
N LEU A 241 7.49 9.70 -2.65
CA LEU A 241 6.35 10.59 -2.37
C LEU A 241 6.76 11.86 -1.62
N THR A 242 7.96 11.88 -1.06
CA THR A 242 8.44 12.90 -0.13
C THR A 242 9.58 13.72 -0.70
#